data_AF-A0A966SJJ3-F1
#
_entry.id   AF-A0A966SJJ3-F1
#
_cell.length_a   1.000
_cell.length_b   1.000
_cell.length_c   1.000
_cell.angle_alpha   90.00
_cell.angle_beta   90.00
_cell.angle_gamma   90.00
#
_symmetry.space_group_name_H-M   'P 1'
#
loop_
_entity.id
_entity.type
_entity.pdbx_description
1 polymer ?
#
loop_
_entity_poly.entity_id
_entity_poly.type
_entity_poly.pdbx_seq_one_letter_code
_entity_poly.pdbx_strand_id
1 'polypeptide(L)'
;MLCNVCKQNEAKVHLTQIVGDKMQKVDLCEDCSKEKGVVDPTSYSLAELFLNPAAATAAASTAEPEAPAPGSDVRCPTCGYSQADFKKAGRFGCSDCYTTFGEGLETMLKTMHKGTRHTGKVPAV
;
A
#
# COMPACT_ATOMS: atom_id res chain seq x y z
N MET A 1 11.80 -10.77 -26.56
CA MET A 1 10.44 -11.20 -26.17
C MET A 1 9.55 -9.98 -26.17
N LEU A 2 8.35 -10.03 -26.76
CA LEU A 2 7.50 -8.86 -26.94
C LEU A 2 6.65 -8.59 -25.67
N CYS A 3 6.30 -7.32 -25.46
CA CYS A 3 5.39 -6.91 -24.40
C CYS A 3 4.03 -7.62 -24.51
N ASN A 4 3.52 -8.17 -23.40
CA ASN A 4 2.24 -8.87 -23.38
C ASN A 4 1.03 -7.95 -23.63
N VAL A 5 1.18 -6.65 -23.37
CA VAL A 5 0.12 -5.64 -23.52
C VAL A 5 0.07 -5.10 -24.95
N CYS A 6 1.13 -4.46 -25.43
CA CYS A 6 1.13 -3.82 -26.75
C CYS A 6 1.59 -4.75 -27.89
N LYS A 7 2.31 -5.84 -27.59
CA LYS A 7 2.90 -6.78 -28.57
C LYS A 7 3.77 -6.16 -29.66
N GLN A 8 4.14 -4.89 -29.52
CA GLN A 8 4.91 -4.13 -30.50
C GLN A 8 6.35 -3.89 -30.03
N ASN A 9 6.54 -3.64 -28.73
CA ASN A 9 7.84 -3.30 -28.16
C ASN A 9 8.45 -4.51 -27.43
N GLU A 10 9.78 -4.54 -27.35
CA GLU A 10 10.50 -5.54 -26.55
C GLU A 10 10.22 -5.34 -25.06
N ALA A 11 9.98 -6.46 -24.37
CA ALA A 11 9.79 -6.46 -22.93
C ALA A 11 11.13 -6.23 -22.23
N LYS A 12 11.16 -5.23 -21.35
CA LYS A 12 12.31 -4.87 -20.51
C LYS A 12 12.04 -5.09 -19.02
N VAL A 13 10.77 -5.26 -18.64
CA VAL A 13 10.32 -5.46 -17.27
C VAL A 13 9.64 -6.82 -17.16
N HIS A 14 10.11 -7.64 -16.24
CA HIS A 14 9.63 -9.00 -16.03
C HIS A 14 9.06 -9.14 -14.62
N LEU A 15 7.73 -9.26 -14.50
CA LEU A 15 7.05 -9.41 -13.21
C LEU A 15 6.65 -10.87 -13.00
N THR A 16 6.94 -11.39 -11.79
CA THR A 16 6.44 -12.69 -11.34
C THR A 16 5.71 -12.49 -10.02
N GLN A 17 4.42 -12.78 -9.99
CA GLN A 17 3.64 -12.78 -8.75
C GLN A 17 3.16 -14.18 -8.42
N ILE A 18 3.25 -14.53 -7.14
CA ILE A 18 2.72 -15.76 -6.58
C ILE A 18 1.46 -15.37 -5.82
N VAL A 19 0.29 -15.76 -6.34
CA VAL A 19 -1.00 -15.56 -5.68
C VAL A 19 -1.51 -16.95 -5.28
N GLY A 20 -1.37 -17.29 -3.99
CA GLY A 20 -1.60 -18.65 -3.50
C GLY A 20 -0.57 -19.64 -4.06
N ASP A 21 -1.03 -20.75 -4.65
CA ASP A 21 -0.19 -21.77 -5.31
C ASP A 21 0.02 -21.53 -6.82
N LYS A 22 -0.47 -20.42 -7.37
CA LYS A 22 -0.37 -20.12 -8.82
C LYS A 22 0.64 -19.02 -9.08
N MET A 23 1.66 -19.35 -9.86
CA MET A 23 2.67 -18.41 -10.34
C MET A 23 2.21 -17.76 -11.65
N GLN A 24 2.12 -16.44 -11.67
CA GLN A 24 1.79 -15.66 -12.86
C GLN A 24 2.99 -14.80 -13.27
N LYS A 25 3.36 -14.87 -14.55
CA LYS A 25 4.46 -14.10 -15.14
C LYS A 25 3.93 -13.16 -16.21
N VAL A 26 4.35 -11.89 -16.17
CA VAL A 26 3.96 -10.88 -17.15
C VAL A 26 5.20 -10.09 -17.57
N ASP A 27 5.44 -10.04 -18.88
CA ASP A 27 6.54 -9.27 -19.49
C ASP A 27 5.99 -8.01 -20.15
N LEU A 28 6.53 -6.85 -19.75
CA LEU A 28 6.08 -5.53 -20.18
C LEU A 28 7.25 -4.73 -20.79
N CYS A 29 6.96 -3.88 -21.78
CA CYS A 29 7.90 -2.85 -22.24
C CYS A 29 7.92 -1.65 -21.26
N GLU A 30 8.91 -0.77 -21.39
CA GLU A 30 9.05 0.43 -20.53
C GLU A 30 7.79 1.31 -20.52
N ASP A 31 7.17 1.53 -21.67
CA ASP A 31 5.99 2.41 -21.78
C ASP A 31 4.77 1.78 -21.10
N CYS A 32 4.48 0.51 -21.40
CA CYS A 32 3.37 -0.21 -20.77
C CYS A 32 3.60 -0.41 -19.27
N SER A 33 4.86 -0.55 -18.82
CA SER A 33 5.19 -0.62 -17.40
C SER A 33 4.83 0.69 -16.68
N LYS A 34 5.21 1.83 -17.26
CA LYS A 34 4.92 3.17 -16.70
C LYS A 34 3.43 3.49 -16.73
N GLU A 35 2.75 3.21 -17.84
CA GLU A 35 1.30 3.43 -17.99
C GLU A 35 0.48 2.58 -17.00
N LYS A 36 0.96 1.39 -16.67
CA LYS A 36 0.33 0.51 -15.67
C LYS A 36 0.79 0.77 -14.24
N GLY A 37 1.51 1.87 -13.98
CA GLY A 37 1.90 2.28 -12.63
C GLY A 37 3.01 1.43 -12.00
N VAL A 38 3.73 0.65 -12.79
CA VAL A 38 4.89 -0.14 -12.33
C VAL A 38 6.11 0.79 -12.29
N VAL A 39 6.11 1.67 -11.30
CA VAL A 39 7.22 2.61 -11.04
C VAL A 39 8.14 2.08 -9.94
N ASP A 40 7.65 1.19 -9.08
CA ASP A 40 8.42 0.58 -7.99
C ASP A 40 8.14 -0.94 -7.85
N PRO A 41 9.19 -1.79 -7.73
CA PRO A 41 9.02 -3.24 -7.60
C PRO A 41 8.41 -3.70 -6.26
N THR A 42 8.25 -2.79 -5.30
CA THR A 42 7.76 -3.09 -3.94
C THR A 42 6.30 -2.68 -3.71
N SER A 43 5.65 -1.97 -4.63
CA SER A 43 4.32 -1.39 -4.44
C SER A 43 3.21 -2.00 -5.29
N TYR A 44 3.50 -3.01 -6.12
CA TYR A 44 2.52 -3.53 -7.08
C TYR A 44 1.83 -4.84 -6.64
N SER A 45 0.51 -4.88 -6.82
CA SER A 45 -0.29 -6.11 -6.84
C SER A 45 -0.91 -6.26 -8.23
N LEU A 46 -0.57 -7.33 -8.99
CA LEU A 46 -1.18 -7.61 -10.29
C LEU A 46 -2.70 -7.85 -10.21
N ALA A 47 -3.27 -7.94 -9.00
CA ALA A 47 -4.70 -8.00 -8.79
C ALA A 47 -5.43 -6.80 -9.42
N GLU A 48 -4.86 -5.59 -9.33
CA GLU A 48 -5.51 -4.39 -9.90
C GLU A 48 -5.54 -4.40 -11.43
N LEU A 49 -4.57 -5.03 -12.09
CA LEU A 49 -4.51 -5.14 -13.55
C LEU A 49 -5.67 -5.98 -14.12
N PHE A 50 -6.14 -6.97 -13.37
CA PHE A 50 -7.21 -7.88 -13.79
C PHE A 50 -8.59 -7.48 -13.25
N LEU A 51 -8.64 -6.78 -12.12
CA LEU A 51 -9.92 -6.41 -11.49
C LEU A 51 -10.61 -5.22 -12.17
N ASN A 52 -9.89 -4.35 -12.90
CA ASN A 52 -10.54 -3.22 -13.56
C ASN A 52 -9.86 -2.72 -14.85
N PRO A 53 -10.14 -3.34 -16.02
CA PRO A 53 -9.67 -2.83 -17.31
C PRO A 53 -10.21 -1.44 -17.69
N ALA A 54 -11.25 -0.93 -17.00
CA ALA A 54 -11.82 0.40 -17.22
C ALA A 54 -11.24 1.49 -16.30
N ALA A 55 -10.41 1.13 -15.30
CA ALA A 55 -9.69 2.11 -14.48
C ALA A 55 -8.46 2.70 -15.20
N ALA A 56 -8.03 2.09 -16.31
CA ALA A 56 -6.84 2.51 -17.06
C ALA A 56 -6.98 3.90 -17.71
N THR A 57 -8.20 4.42 -17.88
CA THR A 57 -8.43 5.76 -18.45
C THR A 57 -8.64 6.85 -17.39
N ALA A 58 -8.64 6.50 -16.10
CA ALA A 58 -8.71 7.46 -15.00
C ALA A 58 -7.34 7.74 -14.33
N ALA A 59 -6.25 7.14 -14.83
CA ALA A 59 -4.90 7.33 -14.30
C ALA A 59 -4.06 8.39 -15.05
N ALA A 60 -4.63 9.06 -16.06
CA ALA A 60 -3.95 10.06 -16.88
C ALA A 60 -4.29 11.52 -16.55
N SER A 61 -5.00 11.79 -15.47
CA SER A 61 -5.22 13.15 -14.97
C SER A 61 -5.40 13.11 -13.47
N THR A 62 -4.59 13.92 -12.78
CA THR A 62 -4.32 13.92 -11.33
C THR A 62 -3.31 12.82 -10.96
N ALA A 63 -2.06 13.02 -10.51
CA ALA A 63 -1.39 14.20 -9.96
C ALA A 63 -2.31 15.04 -9.07
N GLU A 64 -3.16 14.37 -8.31
CA GLU A 64 -3.61 14.90 -7.04
C GLU A 64 -2.80 14.22 -5.96
N PRO A 65 -2.33 14.98 -4.95
CA PRO A 65 -1.88 14.39 -3.70
C PRO A 65 -3.04 13.52 -3.21
N GLU A 66 -2.75 12.38 -2.58
CA GLU A 66 -3.75 11.60 -1.84
C GLU A 66 -4.78 12.55 -1.22
N ALA A 67 -5.96 12.64 -1.83
CA ALA A 67 -7.04 13.41 -1.24
C ALA A 67 -7.27 12.76 0.13
N PRO A 68 -7.16 13.51 1.23
CA PRO A 68 -7.32 12.93 2.53
C PRO A 68 -8.71 12.32 2.55
N ALA A 69 -8.79 11.03 2.86
CA ALA A 69 -10.04 10.46 3.33
C ALA A 69 -10.64 11.46 4.34
N PRO A 70 -11.95 11.73 4.34
CA PRO A 70 -12.58 12.66 5.27
C PRO A 70 -12.56 12.06 6.69
N GLY A 71 -11.37 12.03 7.26
CA GLY A 71 -11.02 11.85 8.64
C GLY A 71 -10.01 12.97 8.85
N SER A 72 -10.37 13.89 9.73
CA SER A 72 -9.61 15.08 10.11
C SER A 72 -8.11 14.93 9.95
N ASP A 73 -7.44 16.02 9.55
CA ASP A 73 -6.00 16.21 9.60
C ASP A 73 -5.54 16.18 11.07
N VAL A 74 -5.68 15.00 11.71
CA VAL A 74 -5.41 14.77 13.12
C VAL A 74 -3.92 14.90 13.26
N ARG A 75 -3.53 15.93 13.98
CA ARG A 75 -2.14 16.23 14.30
C ARG A 75 -1.97 16.14 15.80
N CYS A 76 -0.81 15.61 16.21
CA CYS A 76 -0.43 15.61 17.60
C CYS A 76 -0.29 17.07 18.08
N PRO A 77 -0.99 17.49 19.15
CA PRO A 77 -0.90 18.85 19.65
C PRO A 77 0.49 19.19 20.21
N THR A 78 1.26 18.17 20.61
CA THR A 78 2.58 18.34 21.24
C THR A 78 3.70 18.46 20.19
N CYS A 79 3.73 17.61 19.17
CA CYS A 79 4.83 17.57 18.19
C CYS A 79 4.41 17.89 16.74
N GLY A 80 3.13 18.14 16.49
CA GLY A 80 2.60 18.45 15.16
C GLY A 80 2.57 17.28 14.18
N TYR A 81 3.02 16.09 14.60
CA TYR A 81 3.06 14.87 13.79
C TYR A 81 1.66 14.55 13.28
N SER A 82 1.51 14.25 11.98
CA SER A 82 0.19 13.96 11.39
C SER A 82 -0.14 12.47 11.38
N GLN A 83 -1.42 12.14 11.26
CA GLN A 83 -1.84 10.75 11.06
C GLN A 83 -1.29 10.16 9.74
N ALA A 84 -1.10 10.98 8.71
CA ALA A 84 -0.49 10.55 7.46
C ALA A 84 0.99 10.17 7.65
N ASP A 85 1.73 10.95 8.45
CA ASP A 85 3.13 10.64 8.79
C ASP A 85 3.24 9.32 9.56
N PHE A 86 2.33 9.10 10.52
CA PHE A 86 2.26 7.83 11.24
C PHE A 86 1.99 6.64 10.31
N LYS A 87 1.04 6.76 9.38
CA LYS A 87 0.74 5.70 8.39
C LYS A 87 1.93 5.42 7.47
N LYS A 88 2.67 6.45 7.06
CA LYS A 88 3.84 6.32 6.17
C LYS A 88 5.06 5.77 6.88
N ALA A 89 5.34 6.23 8.11
CA ALA A 89 6.55 5.86 8.86
C ALA A 89 6.37 4.64 9.78
N GLY A 90 5.13 4.28 10.12
CA GLY A 90 4.79 3.18 11.02
C GLY A 90 5.22 3.38 12.46
N ARG A 91 5.61 4.61 12.85
CA ARG A 91 6.16 4.93 14.18
C ARG A 91 5.55 6.22 14.72
N PHE A 92 5.52 6.34 16.04
CA PHE A 92 5.09 7.56 16.72
C PHE A 92 6.22 8.58 16.87
N GLY A 93 5.88 9.87 16.79
CA GLY A 93 6.83 10.97 16.95
C GLY A 93 7.13 11.36 18.40
N CYS A 94 6.16 11.23 19.31
CA CYS A 94 6.33 11.47 20.75
C CYS A 94 5.38 10.58 21.58
N SER A 95 5.41 10.69 22.91
CA SER A 95 4.52 9.95 23.82
C SER A 95 3.04 10.27 23.60
N ASP A 96 2.70 11.54 23.36
CA ASP A 96 1.32 11.99 23.22
C ASP A 96 0.70 11.56 21.88
N CYS A 97 1.51 11.10 20.92
CA CYS A 97 1.00 10.49 19.70
C CYS A 97 0.21 9.20 19.99
N TYR A 98 0.54 8.47 21.05
CA TYR A 98 -0.15 7.22 21.40
C TYR A 98 -1.63 7.44 21.75
N THR A 99 -1.92 8.53 22.46
CA THR A 99 -3.27 8.93 22.82
C THR A 99 -3.96 9.62 21.63
N THR A 100 -3.25 10.52 20.94
CA THR A 100 -3.83 11.29 19.82
C THR A 100 -4.28 10.40 18.66
N PHE A 101 -3.56 9.32 18.37
CA PHE A 101 -3.89 8.40 17.27
C PHE A 101 -4.56 7.10 17.73
N GLY A 102 -4.98 7.02 19.00
CA GLY A 102 -5.45 5.78 19.62
C GLY A 102 -6.64 5.12 18.92
N GLU A 103 -7.64 5.88 18.48
CA GLU A 103 -8.81 5.32 17.78
C GLU A 103 -8.43 4.62 16.46
N GLY A 104 -7.51 5.20 15.70
CA GLY A 104 -6.99 4.58 14.47
C GLY A 104 -6.10 3.38 14.76
N LEU A 105 -5.33 3.44 15.86
CA LEU A 105 -4.42 2.39 16.29
C LEU A 105 -5.16 1.09 16.64
N GLU A 106 -6.32 1.18 17.27
CA GLU A 106 -7.08 -0.01 17.68
C GLU A 106 -7.53 -0.84 16.47
N THR A 107 -8.01 -0.18 15.42
CA THR A 107 -8.40 -0.84 14.17
C THR A 107 -7.19 -1.48 13.49
N MET A 108 -6.05 -0.79 13.47
CA MET A 108 -4.80 -1.28 12.88
C MET A 108 -4.22 -2.48 13.64
N LEU A 109 -4.28 -2.47 14.97
CA LEU A 109 -3.81 -3.60 15.79
C LEU A 109 -4.66 -4.86 15.57
N LYS A 110 -5.97 -4.72 15.33
CA LYS A 110 -6.87 -5.85 15.01
C LYS A 110 -6.55 -6.51 13.67
N THR A 111 -6.02 -5.77 12.70
CA THR A 111 -5.58 -6.36 11.42
C THR A 111 -4.20 -6.99 11.51
N MET A 112 -3.31 -6.49 12.36
CA MET A 112 -1.94 -7.00 12.52
C MET A 112 -1.81 -8.18 13.50
N HIS A 113 -2.64 -8.20 14.56
CA HIS A 113 -2.57 -9.21 15.61
C HIS A 113 -3.88 -9.99 15.73
N LYS A 114 -3.77 -11.27 16.09
CA LYS A 114 -4.92 -12.17 16.29
C LYS A 114 -5.83 -11.75 17.46
N GLY A 115 -5.37 -10.86 18.32
CA GLY A 115 -6.12 -10.29 19.43
C GLY A 115 -5.38 -9.11 20.05
N THR A 116 -6.12 -8.26 20.77
CA THR A 116 -5.58 -7.05 21.43
C THR A 116 -5.03 -7.33 22.83
N ARG A 117 -5.18 -8.56 23.33
CA ARG A 117 -4.70 -8.99 24.65
C ARG A 117 -4.00 -10.34 24.56
N HIS A 118 -2.86 -10.45 25.23
CA HIS A 118 -2.18 -11.73 25.38
C HIS A 118 -2.98 -12.66 26.30
N THR A 119 -3.28 -13.87 25.83
CA THR A 119 -4.00 -14.92 26.58
C THR A 119 -3.15 -16.17 26.81
N GLY A 120 -1.84 -16.10 26.54
CA GLY A 120 -0.90 -17.21 26.70
C GLY A 120 -0.39 -17.38 28.13
N LYS A 121 0.61 -18.25 28.27
CA LYS A 121 1.28 -18.52 29.56
C LYS A 121 2.05 -17.28 29.99
N VAL A 122 1.75 -16.77 31.18
CA VAL A 122 2.47 -15.67 31.82
C VAL A 122 3.54 -16.27 32.72
N PRO A 123 4.79 -15.78 32.73
CA PRO A 123 5.78 -16.25 33.70
C PRO A 123 5.28 -15.99 35.12
N ALA A 124 5.26 -17.04 35.95
CA ALA A 124 5.07 -16.89 37.38
C ALA A 124 6.39 -16.38 37.97
N VAL A 125 6.32 -15.23 38.67
CA VAL A 125 7.43 -14.67 39.45
C VAL A 125 7.69 -15.56 40.66
#